data_AF-X0VFL8-F1
#
_entry.id   AF-X0VFL8-F1
#
_cell.length_a   1.000
_cell.length_b   1.000
_cell.length_c   1.000
_cell.angle_alpha   90.00
_cell.angle_beta   90.00
_cell.angle_gamma   90.00
#
_symmetry.space_group_name_H-M   'P 1'
#
loop_
_entity.id
_entity.type
_entity.pdbx_description
1 polymer ?
#
loop_
_entity_poly.entity_id
_entity_poly.type
_entity_poly.pdbx_seq_one_letter_code
_entity_poly.pdbx_strand_id
1 'polypeptide(L)' 'TELMGNEIFLFLKTGDHEFVARVDPRTTVTIGKPVQVIFNMANMHVFDRETEIAIR' A
#
# COMPACT_ATOMS: atom_id res chain seq x y z
N THR A 1 11.58 -2.14 26.42
CA THR A 1 12.07 -1.65 25.13
C THR A 1 11.03 -0.70 24.60
N GLU A 2 11.38 0.58 24.47
CA GLU A 2 10.45 1.61 24.00
C GLU A 2 10.32 1.49 22.47
N LEU A 3 9.11 1.22 21.97
CA LEU A 3 8.83 1.12 20.54
C LEU A 3 8.73 2.54 19.96
N MET A 4 9.86 3.07 19.53
CA MET A 4 9.96 4.39 18.88
C MET A 4 9.92 4.31 17.34
N GLY A 5 9.71 3.11 16.78
CA GLY A 5 9.60 2.87 15.34
C GLY A 5 8.21 3.29 14.84
N ASN A 6 8.14 4.47 14.23
CA ASN A 6 6.91 5.19 13.94
C ASN A 6 5.99 4.44 12.95
N GLU A 7 6.50 3.80 11.89
CA GLU A 7 5.71 3.15 10.85
C GLU A 7 6.55 2.05 10.17
N ILE A 8 5.89 1.03 9.58
CA ILE A 8 6.54 0.06 8.69
C ILE A 8 6.08 0.32 7.25
N PHE A 9 7.02 0.27 6.30
CA PHE A 9 6.73 0.31 4.87
C PHE A 9 6.78 -1.09 4.28
N LEU A 10 5.68 -1.51 3.66
CA LEU A 10 5.59 -2.76 2.92
C LEU A 10 5.69 -2.47 1.43
N PHE A 11 6.67 -3.10 0.78
CA PHE A 11 6.78 -3.14 -0.67
C PHE A 11 6.03 -4.39 -1.16
N LEU A 12 4.90 -4.16 -1.83
CA LEU A 12 3.99 -5.19 -2.29
C LEU A 12 4.05 -5.30 -3.81
N LYS A 13 3.87 -6.52 -4.32
CA LYS A 13 3.80 -6.78 -5.76
C LYS A 13 2.61 -7.67 -6.07
N THR A 14 1.83 -7.32 -7.11
CA THR A 14 0.81 -8.19 -7.70
C THR A 14 0.91 -8.11 -9.23
N GLY A 15 1.22 -9.26 -9.86
CA GLY A 15 1.55 -9.30 -11.28
C GLY A 15 2.72 -8.35 -11.61
N ASP A 16 2.47 -7.44 -12.55
CA ASP A 16 3.43 -6.41 -12.97
C ASP A 16 3.29 -5.08 -12.21
N HIS A 17 2.40 -5.03 -11.21
CA HIS A 17 2.14 -3.81 -10.44
C HIS A 17 2.81 -3.87 -9.06
N GLU A 18 3.40 -2.76 -8.65
CA GLU A 18 4.05 -2.57 -7.34
C GLU A 18 3.32 -1.51 -6.53
N PHE A 19 3.25 -1.71 -5.22
CA PHE A 19 2.57 -0.82 -4.28
C PHE A 19 3.43 -0.62 -3.04
N VAL A 20 3.33 0.57 -2.45
CA VAL A 20 3.92 0.85 -1.14
C VAL A 20 2.80 1.09 -0.15
N ALA A 21 2.75 0.28 0.91
CA ALA A 21 1.80 0.44 2.00
C ALA A 21 2.54 0.86 3.27
N ARG A 22 1.95 1.80 4.01
CA ARG A 22 2.42 2.23 5.32
C ARG A 22 1.50 1.62 6.37
N VAL A 23 2.06 0.83 7.28
CA VAL A 23 1.30 0.01 8.23
C VAL A 23 1.77 0.23 9.67
N ASP A 24 0.92 -0.14 10.63
CA ASP A 24 1.25 -0.09 12.07
C ASP A 24 2.49 -0.96 12.35
N PRO A 25 3.44 -0.50 13.19
CA PRO A 25 4.65 -1.24 13.50
C PRO A 25 4.43 -2.60 14.18
N ARG A 26 3.22 -2.90 14.66
CA ARG A 26 2.83 -4.21 15.21
C ARG A 26 2.36 -5.19 14.14
N THR A 27 2.24 -4.76 12.89
CA THR A 27 1.83 -5.61 11.77
C THR A 27 2.88 -6.69 11.54
N THR A 28 2.48 -7.96 11.67
CA THR A 28 3.36 -9.09 11.37
C THR A 28 3.12 -9.55 9.94
N VAL A 29 4.15 -9.44 9.11
CA VAL A 29 4.16 -9.96 7.73
C VAL A 29 5.41 -10.77 7.49
N THR A 30 5.34 -11.72 6.55
CA THR A 30 6.48 -12.53 6.15
C THR A 30 6.83 -12.22 4.71
N ILE A 31 8.11 -11.91 4.45
CA ILE A 31 8.62 -11.61 3.12
C ILE A 31 8.37 -12.81 2.19
N GLY A 32 7.91 -12.53 0.97
CA GLY A 32 7.62 -13.56 -0.03
C GLY A 32 6.36 -14.37 0.23
N LYS A 33 5.59 -14.06 1.29
CA LYS A 33 4.26 -14.64 1.50
C LYS A 33 3.18 -13.67 1.02
N PRO A 34 2.07 -14.19 0.48
CA PRO A 34 0.89 -13.38 0.22
C PRO A 34 0.42 -12.69 1.50
N VAL A 35 -0.02 -11.45 1.36
CA VAL A 35 -0.61 -10.65 2.44
C VAL A 35 -1.92 -10.05 1.95
N GLN A 36 -2.93 -10.01 2.80
CA GLN A 36 -4.17 -9.32 2.53
C GLN A 36 -4.06 -7.87 2.99
N VAL A 37 -4.39 -6.93 2.12
CA VAL A 37 -4.42 -5.49 2.41
C VAL A 37 -5.76 -4.92 1.96
N ILE A 38 -6.12 -3.77 2.54
CA ILE A 38 -7.34 -3.05 2.20
C ILE A 38 -6.93 -1.67 1.70
N PHE A 39 -7.48 -1.28 0.55
CA PHE A 39 -7.36 0.09 0.06
C PHE A 39 -8.48 0.95 0.65
N ASN A 40 -8.12 2.13 1.13
CA ASN A 40 -9.10 3.12 1.52
C ASN A 40 -9.69 3.77 0.27
N MET A 41 -10.80 3.22 -0.21
CA MET A 41 -11.47 3.69 -1.43
C MET A 41 -11.98 5.13 -1.32
N ALA A 42 -12.21 5.65 -0.12
CA ALA A 42 -12.61 7.05 0.09
C ALA A 42 -11.50 8.05 -0.26
N ASN A 43 -10.24 7.59 -0.34
CA ASN A 43 -9.08 8.39 -0.74
C ASN A 43 -8.50 7.95 -2.10
N MET A 44 -9.26 7.17 -2.88
CA MET A 44 -8.82 6.74 -4.20
C MET A 44 -8.93 7.88 -5.21
N HIS A 45 -7.99 7.93 -6.16
CA HIS A 45 -8.01 8.82 -7.30
C HIS A 45 -7.94 7.97 -8.58
N VAL A 46 -8.75 8.32 -9.58
CA VAL A 46 -8.79 7.65 -10.89
C VAL A 46 -8.32 8.62 -11.96
N PHE A 47 -7.57 8.12 -12.94
CA PHE A 47 -7.06 8.90 -14.05
C PHE A 47 -7.49 8.25 -15.36
N ASP A 48 -7.88 9.07 -16.33
CA ASP A 48 -8.18 8.60 -17.67
C ASP A 48 -6.89 8.08 -18.36
N ARG A 49 -6.99 6.95 -19.07
CA ARG A 49 -5.80 6.27 -19.61
C ARG A 49 -5.17 7.01 -20.79
N GLU A 50 -5.96 7.72 -21.59
CA GLU A 50 -5.47 8.38 -22.80
C GLU A 50 -4.96 9.79 -22.51
N THR A 51 -5.68 10.52 -21.67
CA THR A 51 -5.41 11.93 -21.36
C THR A 51 -4.60 12.12 -20.08
N GLU A 52 -4.51 11.10 -19.23
CA GLU A 52 -3.88 11.14 -17.90
C GLU A 52 -4.51 12.16 -16.94
N ILE A 53 -5.69 12.69 -17.28
CA ILE A 53 -6.41 13.66 -16.47
C ILE A 53 -7.16 12.94 -15.35
N ALA A 54 -7.12 13.53 -14.16
CA ALA A 54 -7.86 13.03 -13.01
C ALA A 54 -9.38 13.09 -13.24
N ILE A 55 -10.06 11.98 -13.03
CA ILE A 55 -11.51 11.86 -13.04
C ILE A 55 -11.99 12.15 -11.61
N ARG A 56 -12.89 13.13 -11.47
CA ARG A 56 -13.54 13.49 -10.19
C ARG A 56 -14.93 12.91 -10.10
#